data_AF-A0A819I4W7-F1
#
_entry.id   AF-A0A819I4W7-F1
#
_cell.length_a   1.000
_cell.length_b   1.000
_cell.length_c   1.000
_cell.angle_alpha   90.00
_cell.angle_beta   90.00
_cell.angle_gamma   90.00
#
_symmetry.space_group_name_H-M   'P 1'
#
loop_
_entity.id
_entity.type
_entity.pdbx_description
1 polymer ?
#
loop_
_entity_poly.entity_id
_entity_poly.type
_entity_poly.pdbx_seq_one_letter_code
_entity_poly.pdbx_strand_id
1 'polypeptide(L)'
;MQQLQIYPFSVVSKINVIDDNNTNDLLSDSPSTYYTANDSGISYDNSDVDSNSVFSNDSDFEFYYSNEPITITNDAHKAANIRDDDKKYFCENTAWTWHGEFGRLIMATAMTHNIDYRLMPYDALLLCPLAWNAIYSIEQSENAKAQFKCDICGHCWTSMRARCTFYVSKPDEGGIVLLRLYTQQCQYCYSIVHPLWYFDEICRVMKKLAWTMFEHYFPDSIPTIQWDMTHNGIQPVRRLLQRKGNMHAEHNSIFCEACQLGSCFS
;
A
#
# COMPACT_ATOMS: atom_id res chain seq x y z
N MET A 1 14.34 -16.91 12.86
CA MET A 1 13.91 -16.97 11.45
C MET A 1 12.42 -16.63 11.42
N GLN A 2 12.06 -15.37 11.17
CA GLN A 2 10.67 -14.97 10.95
C GLN A 2 10.35 -15.16 9.46
N GLN A 3 9.25 -15.87 9.17
CA GLN A 3 8.76 -16.09 7.82
C GLN A 3 8.31 -14.77 7.20
N LEU A 4 8.85 -14.45 6.02
CA LEU A 4 8.31 -13.44 5.12
C LEU A 4 6.95 -13.93 4.63
N GLN A 5 5.88 -13.34 5.17
CA GLN A 5 4.51 -13.64 4.80
C GLN A 5 4.21 -12.90 3.49
N ILE A 6 4.28 -13.62 2.36
CA ILE A 6 3.80 -13.14 1.06
C ILE A 6 2.28 -13.27 1.09
N TYR A 7 1.57 -12.15 1.06
CA TYR A 7 0.10 -12.14 1.15
C TYR A 7 -0.54 -12.24 -0.24
N PRO A 8 -1.49 -13.17 -0.46
CA PRO A 8 -2.20 -13.31 -1.73
C PRO A 8 -3.26 -12.21 -1.96
N PHE A 9 -3.49 -11.93 -3.25
CA PHE A 9 -4.34 -10.90 -3.86
C PHE A 9 -5.84 -10.92 -3.47
N SER A 10 -6.23 -10.50 -2.26
CA SER A 10 -7.66 -10.36 -1.87
C SER A 10 -8.18 -8.93 -1.73
N VAL A 11 -7.37 -7.90 -1.99
CA VAL A 11 -7.77 -6.49 -1.78
C VAL A 11 -8.49 -5.90 -3.00
N VAL A 12 -8.18 -6.37 -4.21
CA VAL A 12 -8.79 -5.87 -5.46
C VAL A 12 -10.29 -6.16 -5.49
N SER A 13 -10.73 -7.28 -4.91
CA SER A 13 -12.16 -7.64 -4.90
C SER A 13 -13.01 -6.72 -4.01
N LYS A 14 -12.50 -6.22 -2.87
CA LYS A 14 -13.27 -5.28 -2.03
C LYS A 14 -13.40 -3.89 -2.66
N ILE A 15 -12.44 -3.46 -3.48
CA ILE A 15 -12.53 -2.19 -4.20
C ILE A 15 -13.57 -2.29 -5.33
N ASN A 16 -13.59 -3.42 -6.06
CA ASN A 16 -14.58 -3.65 -7.12
C ASN A 16 -16.00 -3.90 -6.57
N VAL A 17 -16.16 -4.50 -5.39
CA VAL A 17 -17.49 -4.71 -4.75
C VAL A 17 -18.16 -3.41 -4.32
N ILE A 18 -17.41 -2.32 -4.16
CA ILE A 18 -17.99 -0.99 -3.88
C ILE A 18 -18.64 -0.39 -5.15
N ASP A 19 -18.17 -0.76 -6.35
CA ASP A 19 -18.74 -0.26 -7.61
C ASP A 19 -20.10 -0.91 -7.95
N ASP A 20 -20.37 -2.13 -7.47
CA ASP A 20 -21.59 -2.89 -7.83
C ASP A 20 -22.80 -2.65 -6.90
N ASN A 21 -22.62 -2.05 -5.72
CA ASN A 21 -23.69 -1.95 -4.72
C ASN A 21 -24.56 -0.66 -4.81
N ASN A 22 -24.57 0.01 -5.97
CA ASN A 22 -25.46 1.14 -6.21
C ASN A 22 -26.66 0.78 -7.10
N THR A 23 -27.27 -0.38 -6.84
CA THR A 23 -28.62 -0.70 -7.33
C THR A 23 -29.51 -1.06 -6.14
N ASN A 24 -30.61 -0.32 -6.03
CA ASN A 24 -31.69 -0.58 -5.08
C ASN A 24 -32.19 -2.02 -5.26
N ASP A 25 -32.34 -2.78 -4.18
CA ASP A 25 -33.54 -3.60 -3.99
C ASP A 25 -33.71 -4.11 -2.55
N LEU A 26 -34.99 -4.32 -2.25
CA LEU A 26 -35.64 -4.53 -0.97
C LEU A 26 -35.58 -5.97 -0.44
N LEU A 27 -35.75 -6.08 0.89
CA LEU A 27 -36.37 -7.16 1.69
C LEU A 27 -35.55 -8.30 2.33
N SER A 28 -35.64 -8.29 3.67
CA SER A 28 -36.04 -9.39 4.59
C SER A 28 -34.97 -10.04 5.51
N ASP A 29 -35.07 -9.66 6.79
CA ASP A 29 -35.05 -10.43 8.04
C ASP A 29 -34.10 -11.64 8.25
N SER A 30 -33.08 -11.41 9.11
CA SER A 30 -32.63 -12.11 10.35
C SER A 30 -32.75 -13.66 10.52
N PRO A 31 -32.01 -14.34 11.46
CA PRO A 31 -31.05 -13.86 12.46
C PRO A 31 -29.74 -14.71 12.66
N SER A 32 -28.82 -14.10 13.42
CA SER A 32 -27.73 -14.63 14.29
C SER A 32 -27.32 -16.12 14.30
N THR A 33 -26.00 -16.36 14.40
CA THR A 33 -25.44 -17.22 15.47
C THR A 33 -23.97 -16.88 15.77
N TYR A 34 -23.70 -16.67 17.05
CA TYR A 34 -22.38 -16.67 17.70
C TYR A 34 -21.78 -18.08 17.71
N TYR A 35 -20.45 -18.22 17.62
CA TYR A 35 -19.74 -19.26 18.39
C TYR A 35 -18.33 -18.81 18.79
N THR A 36 -18.09 -18.95 20.09
CA THR A 36 -16.82 -18.82 20.83
C THR A 36 -15.98 -20.11 20.77
N ALA A 37 -14.70 -19.92 21.08
CA ALA A 37 -13.58 -20.87 21.23
C ALA A 37 -13.89 -22.27 21.78
N ASN A 38 -13.07 -23.26 21.40
CA ASN A 38 -12.09 -23.86 22.32
C ASN A 38 -11.15 -24.89 21.67
N ASP A 39 -10.04 -24.99 22.38
CA ASP A 39 -8.81 -25.79 22.26
C ASP A 39 -9.02 -27.31 22.43
N SER A 40 -7.93 -28.04 22.17
CA SER A 40 -7.57 -29.43 22.56
C SER A 40 -7.79 -30.58 21.58
N GLY A 41 -6.72 -31.38 21.40
CA GLY A 41 -6.83 -32.82 21.11
C GLY A 41 -5.91 -33.37 20.01
N ILE A 42 -4.67 -33.71 20.37
CA ILE A 42 -3.79 -34.58 19.59
C ILE A 42 -4.41 -35.99 19.51
N SER A 43 -4.48 -36.58 18.32
CA SER A 43 -4.43 -38.04 18.15
C SER A 43 -3.73 -38.39 16.83
N TYR A 44 -2.74 -39.26 16.92
CA TYR A 44 -2.03 -39.87 15.80
C TYR A 44 -2.82 -41.10 15.36
N ASP A 45 -3.15 -41.20 14.08
CA ASP A 45 -3.40 -42.49 13.45
C ASP A 45 -2.80 -42.50 12.04
N ASN A 46 -1.87 -43.43 11.86
CA ASN A 46 -1.25 -43.81 10.59
C ASN A 46 -2.06 -44.97 10.01
N SER A 47 -2.63 -44.77 8.82
CA SER A 47 -2.96 -45.87 7.93
C SER A 47 -2.99 -45.39 6.48
N ASP A 48 -1.99 -45.83 5.73
CA ASP A 48 -1.95 -46.18 4.30
C ASP A 48 -3.07 -45.60 3.41
N VAL A 49 -2.72 -44.64 2.56
CA VAL A 49 -3.51 -44.28 1.38
C VAL A 49 -2.60 -44.13 0.16
N ASP A 50 -3.04 -44.80 -0.88
CA ASP A 50 -2.44 -45.01 -2.19
C ASP A 50 -1.87 -43.77 -2.88
N SER A 51 -0.77 -44.04 -3.57
CA SER A 51 -0.14 -43.16 -4.54
C SER A 51 -1.01 -43.04 -5.79
N ASN A 52 -1.70 -41.89 -5.94
CA ASN A 52 -2.14 -41.33 -7.22
C ASN A 52 -2.58 -39.87 -7.02
N SER A 53 -1.62 -38.95 -6.99
CA SER A 53 -1.89 -37.51 -7.04
C SER A 53 -2.26 -37.08 -8.46
N VAL A 54 -3.56 -37.09 -8.77
CA VAL A 54 -4.12 -36.31 -9.87
C VAL A 54 -4.15 -34.85 -9.39
N PHE A 55 -3.08 -34.12 -9.63
CA PHE A 55 -3.11 -32.66 -9.59
C PHE A 55 -3.87 -32.18 -10.83
N SER A 56 -5.17 -31.96 -10.67
CA SER A 56 -5.95 -31.19 -11.64
C SER A 56 -5.46 -29.74 -11.60
N ASN A 57 -4.62 -29.40 -12.57
CA ASN A 57 -4.32 -28.03 -12.95
C ASN A 57 -5.57 -27.44 -13.61
N ASP A 58 -6.41 -26.76 -12.83
CA ASP A 58 -7.50 -25.94 -13.37
C ASP A 58 -7.59 -24.64 -12.57
N SER A 59 -6.78 -23.66 -13.00
CA SER A 59 -7.16 -22.25 -12.93
C SER A 59 -6.29 -21.48 -13.92
N ASP A 60 -6.55 -21.66 -15.21
CA ASP A 60 -6.15 -20.70 -16.24
C ASP A 60 -6.91 -19.39 -15.95
N PHE A 61 -6.29 -18.53 -15.14
CA PHE A 61 -6.72 -17.17 -14.95
C PHE A 61 -6.25 -16.37 -16.18
N GLU A 62 -7.03 -16.43 -17.26
CA GLU A 62 -6.84 -15.60 -18.44
C GLU A 62 -7.03 -14.12 -18.05
N PHE A 63 -5.92 -13.37 -17.97
CA PHE A 63 -5.97 -11.92 -17.94
C PHE A 63 -6.46 -11.44 -19.31
N TYR A 64 -7.72 -11.02 -19.37
CA TYR A 64 -8.25 -10.29 -20.52
C TYR A 64 -7.57 -8.92 -20.60
N TYR A 65 -6.53 -8.81 -21.42
CA TYR A 65 -5.90 -7.54 -21.76
C TYR A 65 -6.86 -6.78 -22.69
N SER A 66 -7.58 -5.79 -22.15
CA SER A 66 -8.23 -4.80 -22.98
C SER A 66 -7.16 -3.88 -23.58
N ASN A 67 -7.28 -3.57 -24.87
CA ASN A 67 -6.49 -2.50 -25.51
C ASN A 67 -7.01 -1.10 -25.14
N GLU A 68 -7.84 -1.00 -24.09
CA GLU A 68 -8.35 0.26 -23.58
C GLU A 68 -7.26 0.94 -22.73
N PRO A 69 -7.12 2.27 -22.80
CA PRO A 69 -6.19 2.98 -21.93
C PRO A 69 -6.45 2.64 -20.46
N ILE A 70 -5.40 2.26 -19.71
CA ILE A 70 -5.51 2.04 -18.27
C ILE A 70 -5.97 3.36 -17.64
N THR A 71 -7.23 3.38 -17.19
CA THR A 71 -7.85 4.58 -16.64
C THR A 71 -7.47 4.70 -15.16
N ILE A 72 -6.48 5.54 -14.84
CA ILE A 72 -6.11 5.85 -13.46
C ILE A 72 -6.97 7.04 -13.01
N THR A 73 -8.24 6.80 -12.68
CA THR A 73 -9.22 7.85 -12.32
C THR A 73 -8.85 8.62 -11.04
N ASN A 74 -9.65 9.64 -10.67
CA ASN A 74 -9.55 10.50 -9.48
C ASN A 74 -9.69 9.76 -8.12
N ASP A 75 -8.92 8.70 -7.95
CA ASP A 75 -9.04 7.74 -6.85
C ASP A 75 -8.71 8.35 -5.49
N ALA A 76 -7.92 9.43 -5.44
CA ALA A 76 -7.69 10.17 -4.19
C ALA A 76 -8.96 10.89 -3.71
N HIS A 77 -9.78 11.40 -4.65
CA HIS A 77 -11.08 11.96 -4.35
C HIS A 77 -12.09 10.87 -3.98
N LYS A 78 -12.10 9.73 -4.67
CA LYS A 78 -12.91 8.56 -4.28
C LYS A 78 -12.53 8.06 -2.88
N ALA A 79 -11.23 7.90 -2.62
CA ALA A 79 -10.63 7.56 -1.33
C ALA A 79 -11.06 8.50 -0.20
N ALA A 80 -11.09 9.81 -0.47
CA ALA A 80 -11.55 10.80 0.50
C ALA A 80 -13.03 10.65 0.86
N ASN A 81 -13.84 10.05 -0.03
CA ASN A 81 -15.28 9.88 0.12
C ASN A 81 -15.72 8.46 0.54
N ILE A 82 -14.76 7.55 0.78
CA ILE A 82 -15.04 6.25 1.40
C ILE A 82 -15.65 6.44 2.80
N ARG A 83 -16.49 5.50 3.26
CA ARG A 83 -17.06 5.50 4.61
C ARG A 83 -15.97 5.54 5.68
N ASP A 84 -16.26 6.16 6.81
CA ASP A 84 -15.26 6.33 7.88
C ASP A 84 -14.81 4.99 8.49
N ASP A 85 -15.70 3.99 8.56
CA ASP A 85 -15.36 2.64 9.02
C ASP A 85 -14.31 1.98 8.10
N ASP A 86 -14.49 2.12 6.78
CA ASP A 86 -13.58 1.57 5.78
C ASP A 86 -12.24 2.33 5.80
N LYS A 87 -12.26 3.65 5.93
CA LYS A 87 -11.04 4.46 6.12
C LYS A 87 -10.24 4.00 7.32
N LYS A 88 -10.92 3.72 8.44
CA LYS A 88 -10.29 3.21 9.65
C LYS A 88 -9.69 1.83 9.40
N TYR A 89 -10.42 0.94 8.75
CA TYR A 89 -9.95 -0.39 8.38
C TYR A 89 -8.68 -0.32 7.52
N PHE A 90 -8.63 0.53 6.49
CA PHE A 90 -7.43 0.70 5.65
C PHE A 90 -6.25 1.31 6.42
N CYS A 91 -6.53 2.25 7.33
CA CYS A 91 -5.51 2.88 8.18
C CYS A 91 -4.85 1.85 9.13
N GLU A 92 -5.66 0.97 9.72
CA GLU A 92 -5.19 -0.13 10.58
C GLU A 92 -4.45 -1.22 9.78
N ASN A 93 -4.74 -1.35 8.47
CA ASN A 93 -4.12 -2.30 7.56
C ASN A 93 -3.25 -1.63 6.49
N THR A 94 -2.45 -0.63 6.90
CA THR A 94 -1.66 0.22 6.01
C THR A 94 -0.80 -0.57 5.00
N ALA A 95 -0.23 -1.70 5.41
CA ALA A 95 0.62 -2.54 4.55
C ALA A 95 -0.14 -3.07 3.33
N TRP A 96 -1.40 -3.49 3.50
CA TRP A 96 -2.25 -3.97 2.41
C TRP A 96 -2.60 -2.84 1.45
N THR A 97 -2.84 -1.65 2.00
CA THR A 97 -3.11 -0.45 1.19
C THR A 97 -1.92 -0.09 0.31
N TRP A 98 -0.70 -0.11 0.86
CA TRP A 98 0.52 0.14 0.08
C TRP A 98 0.69 -0.85 -1.08
N HIS A 99 0.53 -2.15 -0.81
CA HIS A 99 0.69 -3.18 -1.84
C HIS A 99 -0.45 -3.15 -2.86
N GLY A 100 -1.68 -2.87 -2.44
CA GLY A 100 -2.84 -2.74 -3.33
C GLY A 100 -2.67 -1.61 -4.33
N GLU A 101 -2.33 -0.41 -3.85
CA GLU A 101 -2.09 0.75 -4.73
C GLU A 101 -0.85 0.56 -5.60
N PHE A 102 0.21 -0.08 -5.09
CA PHE A 102 1.37 -0.45 -5.88
C PHE A 102 1.03 -1.42 -7.01
N GLY A 103 0.31 -2.50 -6.69
CA GLY A 103 -0.08 -3.52 -7.67
C GLY A 103 -0.93 -2.92 -8.79
N ARG A 104 -1.87 -2.06 -8.42
CA ARG A 104 -2.78 -1.40 -9.35
C ARG A 104 -2.09 -0.38 -10.26
N LEU A 105 -1.22 0.47 -9.72
CA LEU A 105 -0.63 1.61 -10.46
C LEU A 105 0.68 1.24 -11.16
N ILE A 106 1.55 0.52 -10.48
CA ILE A 106 2.93 0.29 -10.89
C ILE A 106 3.07 -1.09 -11.52
N MET A 107 2.69 -2.15 -10.81
CA MET A 107 2.91 -3.52 -11.28
C MET A 107 2.13 -3.80 -12.56
N ALA A 108 0.82 -3.49 -12.58
CA ALA A 108 -0.03 -3.71 -13.76
C ALA A 108 0.49 -2.97 -15.00
N THR A 109 0.90 -1.72 -14.85
CA THR A 109 1.42 -0.90 -15.96
C THR A 109 2.80 -1.38 -16.41
N ALA A 110 3.71 -1.67 -15.48
CA ALA A 110 5.06 -2.13 -15.81
C ALA A 110 5.09 -3.52 -16.45
N MET A 111 4.10 -4.38 -16.16
CA MET A 111 3.96 -5.68 -16.83
C MET A 111 3.75 -5.55 -18.34
N THR A 112 3.18 -4.44 -18.83
CA THR A 112 3.08 -4.19 -20.29
C THR A 112 4.44 -3.98 -20.95
N HIS A 113 5.47 -3.70 -20.15
CA HIS A 113 6.88 -3.61 -20.54
C HIS A 113 7.69 -4.87 -20.16
N ASN A 114 7.02 -5.97 -19.81
CA ASN A 114 7.63 -7.23 -19.36
C ASN A 114 8.53 -7.09 -18.11
N ILE A 115 8.17 -6.19 -17.19
CA ILE A 115 8.93 -5.98 -15.95
C ILE A 115 8.02 -6.22 -14.75
N ASP A 116 8.45 -7.16 -13.89
CA ASP A 116 7.78 -7.53 -12.66
C ASP A 116 8.32 -6.71 -11.49
N TYR A 117 7.77 -5.51 -11.29
CA TYR A 117 8.15 -4.67 -10.15
C TYR A 117 7.57 -5.22 -8.83
N ARG A 118 8.39 -5.26 -7.77
CA ARG A 118 8.01 -5.74 -6.44
C ARG A 118 8.24 -4.69 -5.37
N LEU A 119 7.21 -4.43 -4.57
CA LEU A 119 7.30 -3.58 -3.38
C LEU A 119 7.83 -4.41 -2.20
N MET A 120 8.86 -3.91 -1.53
CA MET A 120 9.46 -4.54 -0.36
C MET A 120 9.70 -3.51 0.74
N PRO A 121 9.70 -3.90 2.02
CA PRO A 121 10.16 -3.02 3.09
C PRO A 121 11.66 -2.70 2.91
N TYR A 122 12.09 -1.51 3.33
CA TYR A 122 13.49 -1.09 3.24
C TYR A 122 14.49 -2.07 3.89
N ASP A 123 14.08 -2.73 4.98
CA ASP A 123 14.89 -3.72 5.68
C ASP A 123 15.18 -4.98 4.83
N ALA A 124 14.47 -5.16 3.70
CA ALA A 124 14.78 -6.21 2.74
C ALA A 124 16.19 -6.10 2.15
N LEU A 125 16.83 -4.92 2.19
CA LEU A 125 18.26 -4.77 1.86
C LEU A 125 19.11 -5.76 2.66
N LEU A 126 18.80 -5.99 3.92
CA LEU A 126 19.59 -6.85 4.80
C LEU A 126 19.27 -8.35 4.64
N LEU A 127 18.10 -8.67 4.06
CA LEU A 127 17.52 -10.01 4.10
C LEU A 127 17.36 -10.65 2.71
N CYS A 128 17.38 -9.86 1.63
CA CYS A 128 17.10 -10.30 0.28
C CYS A 128 18.30 -9.98 -0.64
N PRO A 129 19.02 -11.00 -1.17
CA PRO A 129 20.15 -10.80 -2.07
C PRO A 129 19.81 -9.99 -3.34
N LEU A 130 18.58 -10.10 -3.83
CA LEU A 130 18.11 -9.31 -4.98
C LEU A 130 18.06 -7.82 -4.63
N ALA A 131 17.51 -7.46 -3.47
CA ALA A 131 17.43 -6.07 -3.02
C ALA A 131 18.81 -5.47 -2.73
N TRP A 132 19.72 -6.25 -2.14
CA TRP A 132 21.07 -5.79 -1.79
C TRP A 132 21.91 -5.43 -3.02
N ASN A 133 21.85 -6.24 -4.07
CA ASN A 133 22.69 -6.06 -5.26
C ASN A 133 22.13 -5.05 -6.26
N ALA A 134 20.87 -4.66 -6.13
CA ALA A 134 20.21 -3.76 -7.07
C ALA A 134 20.75 -2.32 -6.98
N ILE A 135 20.79 -1.64 -8.13
CA ILE A 135 21.14 -0.22 -8.22
C ILE A 135 19.85 0.60 -8.22
N TYR A 136 19.70 1.44 -7.20
CA TYR A 136 18.55 2.33 -7.04
C TYR A 136 18.84 3.70 -7.67
N SER A 137 18.26 3.99 -8.84
CA SER A 137 18.50 5.27 -9.53
C SER A 137 17.44 6.33 -9.26
N ILE A 138 16.32 5.95 -8.62
CA ILE A 138 15.32 6.89 -8.14
C ILE A 138 15.25 6.77 -6.62
N GLU A 139 15.41 7.91 -5.95
CA GLU A 139 15.07 8.10 -4.55
C GLU A 139 13.97 9.16 -4.48
N GLN A 140 12.79 8.79 -3.97
CA GLN A 140 11.66 9.69 -3.86
C GLN A 140 11.12 9.72 -2.44
N SER A 141 11.14 10.90 -1.83
CA SER A 141 10.64 11.12 -0.48
C SER A 141 9.34 11.92 -0.48
N GLU A 142 8.37 11.51 0.32
CA GLU A 142 7.09 12.20 0.48
C GLU A 142 6.73 12.46 1.95
N ASN A 143 6.07 13.60 2.15
CA ASN A 143 5.36 13.95 3.37
C ASN A 143 3.91 13.52 3.29
N ALA A 144 3.33 13.12 4.41
CA ALA A 144 1.89 12.93 4.53
C ALA A 144 1.38 13.23 5.93
N LYS A 145 0.06 13.37 6.00
CA LYS A 145 -0.66 13.22 7.26
C LYS A 145 -0.74 11.73 7.62
N ALA A 146 -0.37 11.36 8.84
CA ALA A 146 -0.61 10.02 9.37
C ALA A 146 -0.93 10.06 10.86
N GLN A 147 -1.61 9.03 11.34
CA GLN A 147 -1.83 8.80 12.76
C GLN A 147 -0.72 7.93 13.34
N PHE A 148 -0.44 8.10 14.62
CA PHE A 148 0.45 7.26 15.40
C PHE A 148 -0.30 6.84 16.66
N LYS A 149 -0.19 5.57 17.02
CA LYS A 149 -0.81 4.98 18.22
C LYS A 149 0.23 4.16 18.94
N CYS A 150 0.59 4.59 20.15
CA CYS A 150 1.52 3.85 20.99
C CYS A 150 0.83 2.61 21.58
N ASP A 151 1.37 1.43 21.31
CA ASP A 151 0.84 0.17 21.84
C ASP A 151 1.09 -0.03 23.34
N ILE A 152 2.06 0.71 23.92
CA ILE A 152 2.40 0.61 25.34
C ILE A 152 1.45 1.43 26.21
N CYS A 153 1.29 2.73 25.93
CA CYS A 153 0.50 3.65 26.77
C CYS A 153 -0.82 4.09 26.13
N GLY A 154 -1.13 3.64 24.91
CA GLY A 154 -2.35 4.02 24.19
C GLY A 154 -2.37 5.46 23.67
N HIS A 155 -1.32 6.25 23.90
CA HIS A 155 -1.26 7.62 23.42
C HIS A 155 -1.34 7.67 21.89
N CYS A 156 -2.29 8.46 21.39
CA CYS A 156 -2.51 8.65 19.96
C CYS A 156 -2.22 10.11 19.58
N TRP A 157 -1.55 10.31 18.45
CA TRP A 157 -1.33 11.63 17.88
C TRP A 157 -1.38 11.58 16.36
N THR A 158 -1.43 12.74 15.72
CA THR A 158 -1.41 12.87 14.26
C THR A 158 -0.26 13.78 13.88
N SER A 159 0.47 13.43 12.82
CA SER A 159 1.55 14.25 12.28
C SER A 159 1.30 14.55 10.82
N MET A 160 1.51 15.80 10.41
CA MET A 160 1.62 16.21 9.01
C MET A 160 3.02 15.95 8.43
N ARG A 161 3.91 15.36 9.22
CA ARG A 161 5.30 15.04 8.86
C ARG A 161 5.57 13.54 8.99
N ALA A 162 4.55 12.72 8.75
CA ALA A 162 4.78 11.32 8.47
C ALA A 162 5.53 11.21 7.14
N ARG A 163 6.51 10.31 7.06
CA ARG A 163 7.47 10.26 5.97
C ARG A 163 7.54 8.89 5.39
N CYS A 164 7.69 8.86 4.07
CA CYS A 164 8.10 7.68 3.36
C CYS A 164 9.17 8.03 2.33
N THR A 165 10.05 7.08 2.06
CA THR A 165 11.01 7.15 0.96
C THR A 165 10.93 5.87 0.16
N PHE A 166 10.88 6.03 -1.16
CA PHE A 166 10.95 4.95 -2.12
C PHE A 166 12.33 4.95 -2.77
N TYR A 167 12.92 3.77 -2.86
CA TYR A 167 14.11 3.52 -3.66
C TYR A 167 13.71 2.58 -4.78
N VAL A 168 13.80 3.03 -6.02
CA VAL A 168 13.40 2.24 -7.19
C VAL A 168 14.64 1.78 -7.94
N SER A 169 14.76 0.47 -8.11
CA SER A 169 15.80 -0.12 -8.93
C SER A 169 15.52 0.11 -10.40
N LYS A 170 16.58 0.02 -11.19
CA LYS A 170 16.41 -0.04 -12.64
C LYS A 170 15.58 -1.28 -13.05
N PRO A 171 14.87 -1.20 -14.20
CA PRO A 171 14.14 -2.32 -14.78
C PRO A 171 14.92 -3.63 -14.92
N ASP A 172 16.18 -3.53 -15.37
CA ASP A 172 17.08 -4.65 -15.63
C ASP A 172 17.67 -5.26 -14.35
N GLU A 173 17.51 -4.61 -13.20
CA GLU A 173 17.96 -5.05 -11.87
C GLU A 173 16.86 -5.84 -11.13
N GLY A 174 15.86 -6.36 -11.84
CA GLY A 174 14.82 -7.23 -11.29
C GLY A 174 13.61 -6.49 -10.72
N GLY A 175 13.45 -5.20 -11.02
CA GLY A 175 12.24 -4.43 -10.70
C GLY A 175 11.93 -4.37 -9.20
N ILE A 176 12.74 -3.69 -8.40
CA ILE A 176 12.58 -3.62 -6.95
C ILE A 176 12.20 -2.20 -6.55
N VAL A 177 11.18 -2.07 -5.71
CA VAL A 177 10.83 -0.84 -5.02
C VAL A 177 10.94 -1.07 -3.53
N LEU A 178 11.91 -0.43 -2.89
CA LEU A 178 12.03 -0.43 -1.43
C LEU A 178 11.22 0.72 -0.84
N LEU A 179 10.39 0.42 0.14
CA LEU A 179 9.61 1.39 0.91
C LEU A 179 10.17 1.50 2.32
N ARG A 180 10.65 2.69 2.67
CA ARG A 180 10.96 3.07 4.05
C ARG A 180 9.82 3.91 4.61
N LEU A 181 9.22 3.46 5.70
CA LEU A 181 8.27 4.26 6.49
C LEU A 181 8.96 4.70 7.77
N TYR A 182 9.08 6.01 7.99
CA TYR A 182 9.75 6.53 9.17
C TYR A 182 8.82 6.51 10.38
N THR A 183 9.39 6.16 11.51
CA THR A 183 8.73 6.05 12.80
C THR A 183 8.78 7.36 13.58
N GLN A 184 7.97 7.45 14.63
CA GLN A 184 8.05 8.49 15.64
C GLN A 184 8.08 7.87 17.04
N GLN A 185 8.77 8.50 17.98
CA GLN A 185 8.79 8.07 19.36
C GLN A 185 7.59 8.63 20.14
N CYS A 186 6.99 7.80 20.99
CA CYS A 186 5.96 8.26 21.91
C CYS A 186 6.56 9.24 22.94
N GLN A 187 5.98 10.43 23.10
CA GLN A 187 6.48 11.43 24.05
C GLN A 187 6.41 11.02 25.53
N TYR A 188 5.60 10.00 25.87
CA TYR A 188 5.40 9.58 27.26
C TYR A 188 6.26 8.38 27.67
N CYS A 189 6.44 7.41 26.77
CA CYS A 189 7.15 6.17 27.07
C CYS A 189 8.35 5.91 26.16
N TYR A 190 8.63 6.83 25.22
CA TYR A 190 9.75 6.78 24.26
C TYR A 190 9.77 5.54 23.35
N SER A 191 8.67 4.78 23.30
CA SER A 191 8.53 3.64 22.39
C SER A 191 8.55 4.11 20.93
N ILE A 192 9.17 3.33 20.05
CA ILE A 192 9.09 3.54 18.61
C ILE A 192 7.67 3.18 18.13
N VAL A 193 7.06 4.06 17.35
CA VAL A 193 5.69 3.90 16.84
C VAL A 193 5.70 4.06 15.31
N HIS A 194 5.15 3.06 14.63
CA HIS A 194 4.98 3.08 13.18
C HIS A 194 3.78 3.95 12.78
N PRO A 195 3.85 4.63 11.63
CA PRO A 195 2.76 5.46 11.14
C PRO A 195 1.60 4.61 10.60
N LEU A 196 0.38 4.97 11.00
CA LEU A 196 -0.88 4.51 10.43
C LEU A 196 -1.32 5.53 9.37
N TRP A 197 -1.11 5.20 8.11
CA TRP A 197 -1.32 6.13 7.00
C TRP A 197 -2.79 6.15 6.57
N TYR A 198 -3.30 7.34 6.26
CA TYR A 198 -4.62 7.45 5.66
C TYR A 198 -4.60 6.96 4.21
N PHE A 199 -5.66 6.26 3.82
CA PHE A 199 -5.81 5.67 2.49
C PHE A 199 -5.60 6.71 1.36
N ASP A 200 -6.18 7.91 1.50
CA ASP A 200 -6.03 9.01 0.54
C ASP A 200 -4.59 9.50 0.40
N GLU A 201 -3.82 9.51 1.49
CA GLU A 201 -2.40 9.88 1.46
C GLU A 201 -1.54 8.82 0.78
N ILE A 202 -1.85 7.53 0.96
CA ILE A 202 -1.16 6.44 0.24
C ILE A 202 -1.43 6.55 -1.26
N CYS A 203 -2.70 6.70 -1.66
CA CYS A 203 -3.06 6.88 -3.07
C CYS A 203 -2.30 8.06 -3.70
N ARG A 204 -2.22 9.19 -2.99
CA ARG A 204 -1.52 10.40 -3.44
C ARG A 204 -0.03 10.15 -3.66
N VAL A 205 0.63 9.54 -2.67
CA VAL A 205 2.06 9.25 -2.71
C VAL A 205 2.39 8.22 -3.79
N MET A 206 1.60 7.15 -3.90
CA MET A 206 1.83 6.09 -4.88
C MET A 206 1.63 6.59 -6.32
N LYS A 207 0.64 7.46 -6.57
CA LYS A 207 0.47 8.12 -7.86
C LYS A 207 1.68 8.95 -8.24
N LYS A 208 2.25 9.70 -7.29
CA LYS A 208 3.46 10.49 -7.54
C LYS A 208 4.67 9.59 -7.81
N LEU A 209 4.82 8.50 -7.07
CA LEU A 209 5.86 7.50 -7.33
C LEU A 209 5.75 6.89 -8.72
N ALA A 210 4.55 6.43 -9.07
CA ALA A 210 4.28 5.83 -10.37
C ALA A 210 4.64 6.82 -11.49
N TRP A 211 4.19 8.08 -11.39
CA TRP A 211 4.56 9.12 -12.34
C TRP A 211 6.08 9.25 -12.50
N THR A 212 6.80 9.46 -11.39
CA THR A 212 8.26 9.62 -11.42
C THR A 212 8.97 8.41 -12.02
N MET A 213 8.50 7.21 -11.70
CA MET A 213 9.07 5.97 -12.22
C MET A 213 8.83 5.83 -13.73
N PHE A 214 7.59 6.02 -14.21
CA PHE A 214 7.28 5.90 -15.63
C PHE A 214 7.90 7.03 -16.46
N GLU A 215 7.97 8.25 -15.93
CA GLU A 215 8.66 9.36 -16.60
C GLU A 215 10.15 9.06 -16.78
N HIS A 216 10.78 8.39 -15.82
CA HIS A 216 12.21 8.10 -15.84
C HIS A 216 12.57 6.87 -16.69
N TYR A 217 11.82 5.77 -16.60
CA TYR A 217 12.17 4.51 -17.27
C TYR A 217 11.33 4.20 -18.51
N PHE A 218 10.11 4.72 -18.62
CA PHE A 218 9.16 4.39 -19.69
C PHE A 218 8.48 5.66 -20.24
N PRO A 219 9.25 6.67 -20.69
CA PRO A 219 8.71 7.97 -21.05
C PRO A 219 7.63 7.90 -22.14
N ASP A 220 7.74 6.92 -23.05
CA ASP A 220 6.76 6.69 -24.14
C ASP A 220 5.38 6.25 -23.63
N SER A 221 5.28 5.81 -22.37
CA SER A 221 4.04 5.31 -21.75
C SER A 221 3.28 6.39 -20.99
N ILE A 222 3.93 7.53 -20.72
CA ILE A 222 3.29 8.66 -20.05
C ILE A 222 2.05 9.16 -20.82
N PRO A 223 2.06 9.31 -22.16
CA PRO A 223 0.89 9.74 -22.92
C PRO A 223 -0.25 8.70 -22.95
N THR A 224 0.06 7.42 -22.80
CA THR A 224 -0.93 6.32 -22.90
C THR A 224 -1.64 6.04 -21.59
N ILE A 225 -1.02 6.41 -20.46
CA ILE A 225 -1.62 6.28 -19.15
C ILE A 225 -2.52 7.50 -18.91
N GLN A 226 -3.82 7.26 -18.68
CA GLN A 226 -4.72 8.35 -18.30
C GLN A 226 -4.49 8.69 -16.84
N TRP A 227 -3.54 9.58 -16.60
CA TRP A 227 -3.31 10.17 -15.30
C TRP A 227 -4.42 11.20 -15.03
N ASP A 228 -5.38 10.87 -14.17
CA ASP A 228 -6.33 11.87 -13.68
C ASP A 228 -5.63 12.82 -12.70
N MET A 229 -4.93 13.79 -13.28
CA MET A 229 -4.10 14.79 -12.59
C MET A 229 -4.82 16.11 -12.39
N THR A 230 -6.09 16.21 -12.81
CA THR A 230 -6.85 17.46 -12.82
C THR A 230 -7.90 17.48 -11.73
N HIS A 231 -7.68 18.27 -10.68
CA HIS A 231 -8.79 19.00 -10.09
C HIS A 231 -8.92 20.32 -10.87
N ASN A 232 -9.93 20.42 -11.73
CA ASN A 232 -10.30 21.63 -12.49
C ASN A 232 -9.33 22.08 -13.61
N GLY A 233 -8.90 21.16 -14.48
CA GLY A 233 -8.44 21.49 -15.84
C GLY A 233 -7.11 22.23 -16.00
N ILE A 234 -6.39 22.60 -14.93
CA ILE A 234 -5.08 23.24 -15.03
C ILE A 234 -4.24 22.83 -13.82
N GLN A 235 -3.43 21.75 -13.94
CA GLN A 235 -2.04 21.70 -13.44
C GLN A 235 -1.38 20.31 -13.53
N PRO A 236 -0.04 20.26 -13.74
CA PRO A 236 0.74 19.02 -13.67
C PRO A 236 0.80 18.46 -12.23
N VAL A 237 1.15 17.16 -12.08
CA VAL A 237 1.36 16.34 -10.85
C VAL A 237 1.90 17.08 -9.63
N ARG A 238 2.63 18.18 -9.85
CA ARG A 238 3.25 19.04 -8.83
C ARG A 238 2.31 19.55 -7.73
N ARG A 239 0.97 19.41 -7.87
CA ARG A 239 0.01 19.74 -6.80
C ARG A 239 -1.03 18.66 -6.51
N LEU A 240 -0.61 17.40 -6.42
CA LEU A 240 -1.30 16.47 -5.52
C LEU A 240 -1.10 16.97 -4.09
N LEU A 241 -2.04 17.79 -3.62
CA LEU A 241 -1.91 18.46 -2.32
C LEU A 241 -2.02 17.45 -1.20
N GLN A 242 -1.06 17.48 -0.29
CA GLN A 242 -1.15 16.83 1.00
C GLN A 242 -2.48 17.23 1.68
N ARG A 243 -3.10 16.30 2.39
CA ARG A 243 -4.33 16.56 3.13
C ARG A 243 -4.11 17.72 4.08
N LYS A 244 -4.92 18.77 3.99
CA LYS A 244 -4.82 19.90 4.91
C LYS A 244 -5.05 19.42 6.35
N GLY A 245 -4.16 19.84 7.24
CA GLY A 245 -4.28 19.61 8.67
C GLY A 245 -4.44 20.94 9.39
N ASN A 246 -5.42 21.03 10.28
CA ASN A 246 -5.43 22.05 11.34
C ASN A 246 -4.73 21.46 12.56
N MET A 247 -3.40 21.31 12.49
CA MET A 247 -2.65 20.76 13.61
C MET A 247 -2.44 21.83 14.67
N HIS A 248 -2.94 21.57 15.88
CA HIS A 248 -2.73 22.45 17.03
C HIS A 248 -1.33 22.31 17.65
N ALA A 249 -0.65 21.19 17.43
CA ALA A 249 0.67 20.91 17.98
C ALA A 249 1.76 21.10 16.93
N GLU A 250 2.85 21.75 17.34
CA GLU A 250 4.06 21.85 16.53
C GLU A 250 4.74 20.48 16.40
N HIS A 251 5.45 20.30 15.29
CA HIS A 251 6.24 19.11 15.08
C HIS A 251 7.48 19.12 15.97
N ASN A 252 7.64 18.08 16.78
CA ASN A 252 8.82 17.90 17.60
C ASN A 252 9.86 17.02 16.88
N SER A 253 11.00 17.61 16.51
CA SER A 253 12.08 16.92 15.80
C SER A 253 12.79 15.85 16.65
N ILE A 254 12.75 15.97 17.98
CA ILE A 254 13.38 15.02 18.91
C ILE A 254 12.74 13.65 18.78
N PHE A 255 11.42 13.59 18.56
CA PHE A 255 10.68 12.33 18.48
C PHE A 255 10.49 11.82 17.05
N CYS A 256 11.08 12.47 16.05
CA CYS A 256 10.87 12.13 14.64
C CYS A 256 12.12 11.45 14.06
N GLU A 257 12.01 10.18 13.67
CA GLU A 257 13.13 9.43 13.07
C GLU A 257 13.67 10.16 11.82
N ALA A 258 12.79 10.67 10.96
CA ALA A 258 13.21 11.39 9.76
C ALA A 258 13.97 12.68 10.08
N CYS A 259 13.67 13.36 11.19
CA CYS A 259 14.46 14.52 11.63
C CYS A 259 15.84 14.10 12.13
N GLN A 260 15.89 13.04 12.93
CA GLN A 260 17.14 12.51 13.47
C GLN A 260 18.10 12.06 12.34
N LEU A 261 17.54 11.60 11.22
CA LEU A 261 18.30 11.18 10.03
C LEU A 261 18.53 12.29 9.00
N GLY A 262 18.05 13.52 9.25
CA GLY A 262 18.21 14.64 8.31
C GLY A 262 17.35 14.56 7.04
N SER A 263 16.38 13.65 6.99
CA SER A 263 15.48 13.44 5.82
C SER A 263 14.16 14.22 5.92
N CYS A 264 14.01 15.12 6.90
CA CYS A 264 12.77 15.86 7.16
C CYS A 264 12.78 17.25 6.50
N PHE A 265 11.81 17.53 5.61
CA PHE A 265 11.57 18.83 4.94
C PHE A 265 10.15 19.41 5.14
N SER A 266 10.02 20.73 5.25
CA SER A 266 8.71 21.41 5.46
C SER A 266 7.81 21.38 4.24
#